data_AF-A0A519M8E0-F1
#
_entry.id   AF-A0A519M8E0-F1
#
_cell.length_a   1.000
_cell.length_b   1.000
_cell.length_c   1.000
_cell.angle_alpha   90.00
_cell.angle_beta   90.00
_cell.angle_gamma   90.00
#
_symmetry.space_group_name_H-M   'P 1'
#
loop_
_entity.id
_entity.type
_entity.pdbx_description
1 polymer ?
#
loop_
_entity_poly.entity_id
_entity_poly.type
_entity_poly.pdbx_seq_one_letter_code
_entity_poly.pdbx_strand_id
1 'polypeptide(L)'
;MKIAVIGSNSLLASYIIDELIAQDSTRLLHLFGKSGLSAEQATFTYFAYPESVLAFSDLLTCDAIVYCAATGVQANKATDTALVYEINAF
;
A
#
# COMPACT_ATOMS: atom_id res chain seq x y z
N MET A 1 -3.89 -8.51 -14.39
CA MET A 1 -4.44 -7.43 -13.55
C MET A 1 -3.34 -6.91 -12.64
N LYS A 2 -3.18 -5.59 -12.53
CA LYS A 2 -2.18 -4.94 -11.68
C LYS A 2 -2.85 -4.31 -10.45
N ILE A 3 -2.41 -4.68 -9.26
CA ILE A 3 -2.98 -4.21 -7.99
C ILE A 3 -1.92 -3.48 -7.20
N ALA A 4 -2.20 -2.23 -6.81
CA ALA A 4 -1.38 -1.49 -5.87
C ALA A 4 -1.79 -1.83 -4.43
N VAL A 5 -0.82 -2.11 -3.56
CA VAL A 5 -1.04 -2.29 -2.12
C VAL A 5 -0.22 -1.25 -1.35
N ILE A 6 -0.89 -0.24 -0.82
CA ILE A 6 -0.27 0.85 -0.07
C ILE A 6 -0.23 0.48 1.41
N GLY A 7 0.92 0.65 2.06
CA GLY A 7 1.13 0.12 3.41
C GLY A 7 1.36 -1.39 3.41
N SER A 8 2.15 -1.87 2.43
CA SER A 8 2.39 -3.31 2.18
C SER A 8 3.06 -4.05 3.34
N ASN A 9 3.65 -3.33 4.30
CA ASN A 9 4.24 -3.92 5.51
C ASN A 9 3.28 -4.03 6.70
N SER A 10 2.00 -3.63 6.55
CA SER A 10 1.01 -3.82 7.60
C SER A 10 0.60 -5.30 7.70
N LEU A 11 0.16 -5.72 8.90
CA LEU A 11 -0.33 -7.08 9.13
C LEU A 11 -1.54 -7.42 8.24
N LEU A 12 -2.44 -6.45 8.03
CA LEU A 12 -3.58 -6.64 7.14
C LEU A 12 -3.10 -6.81 5.69
N ALA A 13 -2.15 -6.00 5.24
CA ALA A 13 -1.61 -6.12 3.89
C ALA A 13 -0.95 -7.47 3.66
N SER A 14 -0.22 -8.06 4.63
CA SER A 14 0.39 -9.37 4.43
C SER A 14 -0.66 -10.44 4.14
N TYR A 15 -1.77 -10.48 4.89
CA TYR A 15 -2.84 -11.45 4.64
C TYR A 15 -3.52 -11.25 3.29
N ILE A 16 -3.73 -9.99 2.88
CA ILE A 16 -4.32 -9.68 1.58
C ILE A 16 -3.37 -10.09 0.45
N ILE A 17 -2.08 -9.79 0.56
CA ILE A 17 -1.07 -10.14 -0.44
C ILE A 17 -1.00 -11.65 -0.62
N ASP A 18 -0.95 -12.41 0.48
CA ASP A 18 -0.91 -13.87 0.44
C ASP A 18 -2.15 -14.44 -0.26
N GLU A 19 -3.35 -13.95 0.07
CA GLU A 19 -4.60 -14.39 -0.56
C GLU A 19 -4.67 -14.01 -2.05
N LEU A 20 -4.23 -12.80 -2.40
CA LEU A 20 -4.23 -12.33 -3.79
C LEU A 20 -3.32 -13.18 -4.67
N ILE A 21 -2.16 -13.58 -4.17
CA ILE A 21 -1.20 -14.47 -4.86
C ILE A 21 -1.77 -15.88 -4.94
N ALA A 22 -2.33 -16.40 -3.84
CA ALA A 22 -2.84 -17.77 -3.76
C ALA A 22 -4.01 -18.02 -4.72
N GLN A 23 -4.91 -17.04 -4.89
CA GLN A 23 -6.07 -17.19 -5.77
C GLN A 23 -5.74 -17.07 -7.26
N ASP A 24 -4.72 -16.30 -7.62
CA ASP A 24 -4.37 -16.03 -9.02
C ASP A 24 -2.92 -15.55 -9.15
N SER A 25 -2.06 -16.46 -9.59
CA SER A 25 -0.63 -16.20 -9.79
C SER A 25 -0.31 -15.31 -11.00
N THR A 26 -1.31 -14.93 -11.81
CA THR A 26 -1.14 -14.01 -12.94
C THR A 26 -1.32 -12.54 -12.56
N ARG A 27 -1.73 -12.26 -11.32
CA ARG A 27 -1.85 -10.90 -10.78
C ARG A 27 -0.45 -10.30 -10.57
N LEU A 28 -0.29 -9.05 -11.00
CA LEU A 28 0.91 -8.27 -10.77
C LEU A 28 0.67 -7.37 -9.57
N LEU A 29 1.52 -7.45 -8.56
CA LEU A 29 1.42 -6.62 -7.37
C LEU A 29 2.42 -5.46 -7.45
N HIS A 30 1.97 -4.28 -7.05
CA HIS A 30 2.82 -3.11 -6.83
C HIS A 30 2.70 -2.72 -5.37
N LEU A 31 3.74 -3.03 -4.60
CA LEU A 31 3.76 -2.90 -3.15
C LEU A 31 4.41 -1.57 -2.75
N PHE A 32 3.70 -0.76 -1.96
CA PHE A 32 4.22 0.50 -1.43
C PHE A 32 4.40 0.39 0.09
N GLY A 33 5.65 0.46 0.56
CA GLY A 33 5.97 0.31 1.98
C GLY A 33 7.40 0.68 2.34
N LYS A 34 7.83 0.34 3.55
CA LYS A 34 9.20 0.59 4.06
C LYS A 34 10.18 -0.50 3.70
N SER A 35 9.73 -1.74 3.50
CA SER A 35 10.56 -2.86 3.08
C SER A 35 9.86 -3.71 2.03
N GLY A 36 10.63 -4.19 1.05
CA GLY A 36 10.11 -5.03 -0.02
C GLY A 36 9.93 -6.48 0.41
N LEU A 37 9.02 -7.16 -0.28
CA LEU A 37 8.94 -8.61 -0.34
C LEU A 37 9.56 -9.06 -1.67
N SER A 38 10.43 -10.06 -1.62
CA SER A 38 10.95 -10.69 -2.83
C SER A 38 9.95 -11.73 -3.31
N ALA A 39 9.05 -11.32 -4.20
CA ALA A 39 8.16 -12.22 -4.92
C ALA A 39 8.25 -11.93 -6.42
N GLU A 40 8.27 -12.98 -7.26
CA GLU A 40 8.42 -12.82 -8.71
C GLU A 40 7.29 -11.99 -9.34
N GLN A 41 6.09 -12.03 -8.74
CA GLN A 41 4.93 -11.27 -9.21
C GLN A 41 4.78 -9.89 -8.56
N ALA A 42 5.75 -9.44 -7.76
CA ALA A 42 5.66 -8.20 -7.00
C ALA A 42 6.77 -7.21 -7.37
N THR A 43 6.36 -5.97 -7.62
CA THR A 43 7.26 -4.81 -7.68
C THR A 43 7.13 -4.01 -6.39
N PHE A 44 8.20 -3.31 -6.00
CA PHE A 44 8.24 -2.55 -4.76
C PHE A 44 8.65 -1.11 -5.00
N THR A 45 7.92 -0.19 -4.37
CA THR A 45 8.26 1.23 -4.27
C THR A 45 8.32 1.62 -2.79
N TYR A 46 9.38 2.31 -2.40
CA TYR A 46 9.47 2.85 -1.04
C TYR A 46 8.37 3.88 -0.81
N PHE A 47 7.66 3.76 0.31
CA PHE A 47 6.63 4.69 0.75
C PHE A 47 6.64 4.81 2.28
N ALA A 48 6.79 6.04 2.77
CA ALA A 48 6.76 6.36 4.18
C ALA A 48 6.35 7.83 4.36
N TYR A 49 5.06 8.12 4.44
CA TYR A 49 4.60 9.48 4.69
C TYR A 49 5.09 10.00 6.06
N PRO A 50 5.58 11.26 6.18
CA PRO A 50 5.71 12.28 5.14
C PRO A 50 7.06 12.26 4.38
N GLU A 51 8.01 11.42 4.78
CA GLU A 51 9.36 11.35 4.19
C GLU A 51 9.34 10.99 2.69
N SER A 52 8.39 10.16 2.28
CA SER A 52 8.18 9.73 0.91
C SER A 52 6.69 9.65 0.62
N VAL A 53 6.27 10.41 -0.40
CA VAL A 53 4.89 10.49 -0.87
C VAL A 53 4.67 9.55 -2.07
N LEU A 54 3.41 9.19 -2.32
CA LEU A 54 3.04 8.39 -3.47
C LEU A 54 3.08 9.23 -4.75
N ALA A 55 3.66 8.68 -5.81
CA ALA A 55 3.51 9.22 -7.15
C ALA A 55 2.17 8.74 -7.72
N PHE A 56 1.21 9.66 -7.90
CA PHE A 56 -0.11 9.32 -8.44
C PHE A 56 -0.02 8.68 -9.84
N SER A 57 1.01 9.02 -10.63
CA SER A 57 1.27 8.39 -11.92
C SER A 57 1.40 6.87 -11.81
N ASP A 58 2.02 6.36 -10.74
CA ASP A 58 2.22 4.92 -10.55
C ASP A 58 0.90 4.23 -10.22
N LEU A 59 0.06 4.89 -9.42
CA LEU A 59 -1.26 4.40 -9.03
C LEU A 59 -2.21 4.32 -10.23
N LEU A 60 -2.15 5.30 -11.14
CA LEU A 60 -2.95 5.32 -12.36
C LEU A 60 -2.62 4.18 -13.34
N THR A 61 -1.49 3.50 -13.17
CA THR A 61 -1.15 2.29 -13.96
C THR A 61 -1.80 1.02 -13.43
N CYS A 62 -2.47 1.07 -12.28
CA CYS A 62 -3.04 -0.10 -11.61
C CYS A 62 -4.55 -0.18 -11.85
N ASP A 63 -5.06 -1.42 -11.94
CA ASP A 63 -6.49 -1.71 -12.10
C ASP A 63 -7.27 -1.54 -10.77
N ALA A 64 -6.58 -1.77 -9.65
CA ALA A 64 -7.14 -1.63 -8.31
C ALA A 64 -6.08 -1.13 -7.32
N ILE A 65 -6.54 -0.43 -6.29
CA ILE A 65 -5.71 0.09 -5.21
C ILE A 65 -6.28 -0.38 -3.88
N VAL A 66 -5.45 -1.04 -3.08
CA VAL A 66 -5.75 -1.44 -1.70
C VAL A 66 -4.95 -0.56 -0.77
N TYR A 67 -5.64 0.25 0.04
CA TYR A 67 -5.01 1.18 0.96
C TYR A 67 -5.00 0.62 2.39
N CYS A 68 -3.84 0.15 2.83
CA CYS A 68 -3.60 -0.41 4.17
C CYS A 68 -2.65 0.45 5.02
N ALA A 69 -2.20 1.60 4.52
CA ALA A 69 -1.41 2.51 5.32
C ALA A 69 -2.32 3.16 6.38
N ALA A 70 -1.89 3.17 7.63
CA ALA A 70 -2.63 3.81 8.70
C ALA A 70 -1.69 4.77 9.45
N THR A 71 -2.13 6.00 9.62
CA THR A 71 -1.56 6.94 10.59
C THR A 71 -2.39 6.84 11.87
N GLY A 72 -1.75 6.53 13.01
CA GLY A 72 -2.42 6.64 14.31
C GLY A 72 -2.42 5.45 15.26
N VAL A 73 -1.73 4.33 14.99
CA VAL A 73 -1.48 3.29 16.03
C VAL A 73 -0.20 3.57 16.83
N GLN A 74 0.06 4.84 17.12
CA GLN A 74 0.98 5.26 18.17
C GLN A 74 0.19 6.17 19.09
N ALA A 75 -0.06 5.72 20.32
CA ALA A 75 -0.90 6.37 21.33
C ALA A 75 -0.43 7.76 21.79
N ASN A 76 0.52 8.41 21.10
CA ASN A 76 1.21 9.59 21.61
C ASN A 76 1.65 10.63 20.55
N LYS A 77 1.07 10.62 19.34
CA LYS A 77 1.28 11.71 18.38
C LYS A 77 -0.06 12.26 17.94
N ALA A 78 -0.24 13.57 18.10
CA ALA A 78 -1.39 14.30 17.60
C ALA A 78 -1.57 13.95 16.12
N THR A 79 -2.70 13.34 15.80
CA THR A 79 -3.03 12.89 14.46
C THR A 79 -3.24 14.13 13.61
N ASP A 80 -2.39 14.33 12.60
CA ASP A 80 -2.66 15.34 11.59
C ASP A 80 -3.86 14.85 10.76
N THR A 81 -5.02 15.44 11.05
CA THR A 81 -6.32 15.05 10.49
C THR A 81 -6.40 15.24 8.98
N ALA A 82 -5.49 16.02 8.37
CA ALA A 82 -5.47 16.24 6.93
C ALA A 82 -5.33 14.92 6.16
N LEU A 83 -4.45 14.01 6.61
CA LEU A 83 -4.19 12.76 5.92
C LEU A 83 -5.41 11.81 5.93
N VAL A 84 -6.14 11.76 7.05
CA VAL A 84 -7.31 10.89 7.20
C VAL A 84 -8.42 11.29 6.22
N TYR A 85 -8.59 12.58 5.95
CA TYR A 85 -9.61 13.07 5.02
C TYR A 85 -9.18 13.00 3.56
N GLU A 86 -7.88 13.12 3.25
CA GLU A 86 -7.38 13.02 1.87
C GLU A 86 -7.50 11.61 1.27
N ILE A 87 -7.46 10.56 2.10
CA ILE A 87 -7.59 9.16 1.65
C ILE A 87 -9.06 8.71 1.60
N ASN A 88 -9.95 9.34 2.38
CA ASN A 88 -11.37 8.97 2.47
C ASN A 88 -12.29 9.84 1.58
N ALA A 89 -11.77 10.82 0.87
CA ALA A 89 -12.53 11.65 -0.06
C ALA A 89 -11.92 11.52 -1.46
N PHE A 90 -12.31 10.49 -2.21
CA PHE A 90 -12.74 10.52 -3.61
C PHE A 90 -12.97 9.10 -4.14
#